data_AF-A0A7W0JEC1-F1
#
_entry.id   AF-A0A7W0JEC1-F1
#
_cell.length_a   1.000
_cell.length_b   1.000
_cell.length_c   1.000
_cell.angle_alpha   90.00
_cell.angle_beta   90.00
_cell.angle_gamma   90.00
#
_symmetry.space_group_name_H-M   'P 1'
#
loop_
_entity.id
_entity.type
_entity.pdbx_description
1 polymer ?
#
loop_
_entity_poly.entity_id
_entity_poly.type
_entity_poly.pdbx_seq_one_letter_code
_entity_poly.pdbx_strand_id
1 'polypeptide(L)'
;MRAIYRGMKFIYGTALDEGNFERYGSDYLWCFYSVGASVRDAGVRGMARRMGRESARAWRRGHRSLPEDADAVTLIDFAFGNDAADSLGVGDGGRLKAQLRRAAALFKASDFLLFDPLNEEPPRDVPEACEFDKSESPRGSKACRRCGRALKMRSRYDVWYDALITAYTGERSGVRLGAAYADVLKWLPSMRPYRGSEGGANEEFYDTVYAVTHVVYTLNDYGQYRLSPARLPQEFEFLRSNLHEAVAQDDADMLGEFMDTLRAFGLTEADPEIRAGMEYLLARQNADGSWGGVNEKDIYLRYHPTWNAVAALSEYAWRGGGLSVPGRKYFQGPRR
;
A
#
# COMPACT_ATOMS: atom_id res chain seq x y z
N MET A 1 4.58 23.06 1.10
CA MET A 1 4.58 23.00 -0.38
C MET A 1 5.92 22.67 -1.02
N ARG A 2 7.00 23.47 -0.89
CA ARG A 2 8.29 23.21 -1.57
C ARG A 2 8.84 21.79 -1.36
N ALA A 3 8.69 21.25 -0.15
CA ALA A 3 9.14 19.90 0.18
C ALA A 3 8.42 18.82 -0.64
N ILE A 4 7.07 18.89 -0.74
CA ILE A 4 6.26 17.98 -1.57
C ILE A 4 6.72 17.98 -3.04
N TYR A 5 6.98 19.16 -3.60
CA TYR A 5 7.46 19.27 -4.99
C TYR A 5 8.81 18.59 -5.21
N ARG A 6 9.72 18.67 -4.23
CA ARG A 6 11.03 18.02 -4.29
C ARG A 6 10.88 16.49 -4.18
N GLY A 7 10.02 16.00 -3.26
CA GLY A 7 9.74 14.57 -3.13
C GLY A 7 9.16 13.97 -4.40
N MET A 8 8.14 14.60 -4.99
CA MET A 8 7.56 14.15 -6.26
C MET A 8 8.56 14.15 -7.42
N LYS A 9 9.46 15.14 -7.48
CA LYS A 9 10.53 15.17 -8.49
C LYS A 9 11.55 14.06 -8.28
N PHE A 10 11.89 13.74 -7.03
CA PHE A 10 12.74 12.60 -6.70
C PHE A 10 12.12 11.30 -7.20
N ILE A 11 10.87 10.99 -6.81
CA ILE A 11 10.15 9.78 -7.22
C ILE A 11 10.05 9.68 -8.75
N TYR A 12 9.73 10.79 -9.42
CA TYR A 12 9.69 10.78 -10.89
C TYR A 12 11.07 10.55 -11.52
N GLY A 13 12.13 11.14 -10.95
CA GLY A 13 13.50 10.87 -11.39
C GLY A 13 13.88 9.40 -11.29
N THR A 14 13.49 8.71 -10.22
CA THR A 14 13.76 7.28 -10.06
C THR A 14 12.90 6.41 -10.98
N ALA A 15 11.68 6.84 -11.31
CA ALA A 15 10.80 6.17 -12.27
C ALA A 15 11.25 6.33 -13.74
N LEU A 16 12.19 7.23 -14.04
CA LEU A 16 12.77 7.37 -15.38
C LEU A 16 13.93 6.40 -15.64
N ASP A 17 14.49 5.79 -14.59
CA ASP A 17 15.48 4.74 -14.73
C ASP A 17 14.81 3.43 -15.16
N GLU A 18 15.32 2.80 -16.22
CA GLU A 18 14.70 1.63 -16.84
C GLU A 18 14.66 0.42 -15.91
N GLY A 19 15.74 0.14 -15.18
CA GLY A 19 15.80 -1.00 -14.27
C GLY A 19 14.87 -0.84 -13.06
N ASN A 20 14.81 0.38 -12.50
CA ASN A 20 13.84 0.70 -11.46
C ASN A 20 12.39 0.57 -11.98
N PHE A 21 12.12 1.05 -13.19
CA PHE A 21 10.78 1.04 -13.77
C PHE A 21 10.33 -0.35 -14.19
N GLU A 22 11.25 -1.23 -14.61
CA GLU A 22 10.97 -2.64 -14.85
C GLU A 22 10.52 -3.34 -13.57
N ARG A 23 11.17 -3.06 -12.44
CA ARG A 23 10.86 -3.71 -11.16
C ARG A 23 9.68 -3.11 -10.40
N TYR A 24 9.46 -1.80 -10.51
CA TYR A 24 8.51 -1.05 -9.67
C TYR A 24 7.51 -0.20 -10.48
N GLY A 25 7.36 -0.48 -11.79
CA GLY A 25 6.55 0.34 -12.68
C GLY A 25 5.10 0.49 -12.22
N SER A 26 4.45 -0.62 -11.84
CA SER A 26 3.07 -0.61 -11.34
C SER A 26 2.91 0.26 -10.09
N ASP A 27 3.87 0.20 -9.17
CA ASP A 27 3.89 0.94 -7.91
C ASP A 27 4.13 2.45 -8.13
N TYR A 28 5.05 2.82 -9.03
CA TYR A 28 5.22 4.21 -9.45
C TYR A 28 3.93 4.81 -10.04
N LEU A 29 3.25 4.05 -10.91
CA LEU A 29 1.96 4.46 -11.46
C LEU A 29 0.94 4.69 -10.33
N TRP A 30 0.94 3.82 -9.33
CA TRP A 30 0.05 3.91 -8.17
C TRP A 30 0.35 5.14 -7.29
N CYS A 31 1.63 5.43 -7.06
CA CYS A 31 2.09 6.65 -6.40
C CYS A 31 1.57 7.91 -7.11
N PHE A 32 1.79 8.03 -8.42
CA PHE A 32 1.35 9.21 -9.16
C PHE A 32 -0.16 9.34 -9.24
N TYR A 33 -0.87 8.22 -9.38
CA TYR A 33 -2.33 8.21 -9.36
C TYR A 33 -2.87 8.70 -8.02
N SER A 34 -2.44 8.08 -6.91
CA SER A 34 -2.99 8.36 -5.58
C SER A 34 -2.82 9.85 -5.24
N VAL A 35 -1.63 10.41 -5.40
CA VAL A 35 -1.35 11.85 -5.20
C VAL A 35 -2.16 12.70 -6.17
N GLY A 36 -2.18 12.35 -7.46
CA GLY A 36 -2.89 13.09 -8.49
C GLY A 36 -4.41 13.10 -8.33
N ALA A 37 -4.97 12.08 -7.70
CA ALA A 37 -6.40 11.91 -7.48
C ALA A 37 -6.89 12.56 -6.19
N SER A 38 -6.08 12.62 -5.14
CA SER A 38 -6.53 12.90 -3.78
C SER A 38 -6.10 14.27 -3.23
N VAL A 39 -4.91 14.77 -3.59
CA VAL A 39 -4.32 15.98 -2.96
C VAL A 39 -5.11 17.25 -3.27
N ARG A 40 -5.21 18.20 -2.34
CA ARG A 40 -5.96 19.47 -2.48
C ARG A 40 -5.26 20.50 -3.35
N ASP A 41 -3.93 20.59 -3.26
CA ASP A 41 -3.16 21.56 -4.04
C ASP A 41 -3.24 21.25 -5.54
N ALA A 42 -3.71 22.22 -6.32
CA ALA A 42 -3.93 22.03 -7.76
C ALA A 42 -2.62 21.84 -8.53
N GLY A 43 -1.53 22.47 -8.08
CA GLY A 43 -0.22 22.35 -8.71
C GLY A 43 0.40 20.98 -8.50
N VAL A 44 0.37 20.45 -7.28
CA VAL A 44 0.83 19.10 -6.94
C VAL A 44 0.00 18.05 -7.68
N ARG A 45 -1.34 18.15 -7.66
CA ARG A 45 -2.20 17.26 -8.44
C ARG A 45 -1.84 17.28 -9.93
N GLY A 46 -1.69 18.48 -10.49
CA GLY A 46 -1.37 18.65 -11.90
C GLY A 46 -0.02 18.05 -12.27
N MET A 47 0.97 18.20 -11.39
CA MET A 47 2.30 17.60 -11.55
C MET A 47 2.25 16.06 -11.49
N ALA A 48 1.66 15.50 -10.44
CA ALA A 48 1.53 14.05 -10.28
C ALA A 48 0.77 13.41 -11.46
N ARG A 49 -0.33 14.02 -11.92
CA ARG A 49 -1.08 13.54 -13.11
C ARG A 49 -0.26 13.56 -14.39
N ARG A 50 0.60 14.57 -14.60
CA ARG A 50 1.47 14.63 -15.78
C ARG A 50 2.51 13.51 -15.74
N MET A 51 3.25 13.41 -14.63
CA MET A 51 4.24 12.36 -14.39
C MET A 51 3.62 10.97 -14.55
N GLY A 52 2.50 10.71 -13.87
CA GLY A 52 1.77 9.45 -13.95
C GLY A 52 1.29 9.13 -15.36
N ARG A 53 0.77 10.08 -16.13
CA ARG A 53 0.34 9.82 -17.53
C ARG A 53 1.50 9.46 -18.43
N GLU A 54 2.67 10.06 -18.25
CA GLU A 54 3.87 9.73 -19.01
C GLU A 54 4.37 8.33 -18.66
N SER A 55 4.50 8.03 -17.36
CA SER A 55 4.85 6.70 -16.86
C SER A 55 3.84 5.64 -17.30
N ALA A 56 2.54 5.91 -17.23
CA ALA A 56 1.49 4.98 -17.66
C ALA A 56 1.57 4.69 -19.17
N ARG A 57 1.89 5.68 -20.01
CA ARG A 57 2.14 5.43 -21.44
C ARG A 57 3.38 4.56 -21.65
N ALA A 58 4.43 4.75 -20.86
CA ALA A 58 5.62 3.90 -20.92
C ALA A 58 5.29 2.46 -20.50
N TRP A 59 4.62 2.29 -19.37
CA TRP A 59 4.17 1.00 -18.86
C TRP A 59 3.31 0.27 -19.89
N ARG A 60 2.30 0.93 -20.49
CA ARG A 60 1.45 0.36 -21.55
C ARG A 60 2.22 -0.07 -22.80
N ARG A 61 3.36 0.56 -23.12
CA ARG A 61 4.19 0.13 -24.25
C ARG A 61 4.88 -1.21 -23.97
N GLY A 62 5.35 -1.42 -22.74
CA GLY A 62 5.97 -2.68 -22.30
C GLY A 62 4.96 -3.78 -21.94
N HIS A 63 3.75 -3.42 -21.50
CA HIS A 63 2.76 -4.34 -20.92
C HIS A 63 1.50 -4.44 -21.80
N ARG A 64 1.69 -4.73 -23.11
CA ARG A 64 0.57 -4.79 -24.09
C ARG A 64 -0.27 -6.06 -23.98
N SER A 65 0.32 -7.13 -23.47
CA SER A 65 -0.26 -8.45 -23.28
C SER A 65 0.38 -9.12 -22.08
N LEU A 66 -0.34 -10.04 -21.46
CA LEU A 66 0.25 -10.88 -20.42
C LEU A 66 1.32 -11.81 -21.01
N PRO A 67 2.43 -12.06 -20.28
CA PRO A 67 3.34 -13.15 -20.57
C PRO A 67 2.61 -14.50 -20.58
N GLU A 68 3.08 -15.45 -21.39
CA GLU A 68 2.46 -16.78 -21.49
C GLU A 68 2.63 -17.61 -20.21
N ASP A 69 3.72 -17.36 -19.49
CA ASP A 69 4.11 -18.01 -18.24
C ASP A 69 3.78 -17.17 -16.98
N ALA A 70 2.88 -16.19 -17.10
CA ALA A 70 2.50 -15.31 -16.01
C ALA A 70 1.99 -16.09 -14.79
N ASP A 71 2.71 -15.98 -13.68
CA ASP A 71 2.32 -16.51 -12.38
C ASP A 71 1.41 -15.54 -11.60
N ALA A 72 0.99 -15.94 -10.40
CA ALA A 72 0.09 -15.13 -9.57
C ALA A 72 0.71 -13.75 -9.23
N VAL A 73 2.01 -13.68 -8.97
CA VAL A 73 2.72 -12.42 -8.66
C VAL A 73 2.73 -11.49 -9.87
N THR A 74 3.01 -12.01 -11.06
CA THR A 74 2.94 -11.27 -12.33
C THR A 74 1.53 -10.76 -12.60
N LEU A 75 0.51 -11.57 -12.33
CA LEU A 75 -0.89 -11.16 -12.50
C LEU A 75 -1.30 -10.06 -11.51
N ILE A 76 -0.79 -10.07 -10.27
CA ILE A 76 -0.97 -8.98 -9.31
C ILE A 76 -0.34 -7.71 -9.88
N ASP A 77 0.94 -7.74 -10.25
CA ASP A 77 1.65 -6.57 -10.77
C ASP A 77 0.93 -5.94 -11.99
N PHE A 78 0.53 -6.78 -12.95
CA PHE A 78 -0.21 -6.32 -14.12
C PHE A 78 -1.60 -5.77 -13.77
N ALA A 79 -2.29 -6.32 -12.76
CA ALA A 79 -3.57 -5.79 -12.32
C ALA A 79 -3.41 -4.41 -11.68
N PHE A 80 -2.39 -4.21 -10.84
CA PHE A 80 -2.06 -2.91 -10.25
C PHE A 80 -1.69 -1.90 -11.33
N GLY A 81 -0.74 -2.22 -12.20
CA GLY A 81 -0.31 -1.33 -13.28
C GLY A 81 -1.43 -0.99 -14.26
N ASN A 82 -2.27 -1.98 -14.63
CA ASN A 82 -3.41 -1.74 -15.51
C ASN A 82 -4.43 -0.79 -14.88
N ASP A 83 -4.81 -1.03 -13.62
CA ASP A 83 -5.79 -0.22 -12.93
C ASP A 83 -5.29 1.22 -12.70
N ALA A 84 -4.01 1.37 -12.35
CA ALA A 84 -3.35 2.66 -12.23
C ALA A 84 -3.33 3.42 -13.56
N ALA A 85 -2.94 2.75 -14.66
CA ALA A 85 -2.92 3.34 -15.99
C ALA A 85 -4.31 3.77 -16.46
N ASP A 86 -5.33 2.93 -16.24
CA ASP A 86 -6.74 3.27 -16.53
C ASP A 86 -7.15 4.51 -15.73
N SER A 87 -6.83 4.55 -14.44
CA SER A 87 -7.17 5.65 -13.53
C SER A 87 -6.45 6.97 -13.85
N LEU A 88 -5.26 6.88 -14.48
CA LEU A 88 -4.52 8.03 -15.01
C LEU A 88 -5.04 8.51 -16.37
N GLY A 89 -6.00 7.80 -16.97
CA GLY A 89 -6.61 8.10 -18.26
C GLY A 89 -5.85 7.55 -19.46
N VAL A 90 -5.03 6.51 -19.26
CA VAL A 90 -4.27 5.82 -20.31
C VAL A 90 -4.81 4.39 -20.47
N GLY A 91 -6.01 4.31 -21.04
CA GLY A 91 -6.71 3.04 -21.26
C GLY A 91 -6.23 2.28 -22.50
N ASP A 92 -6.51 0.98 -22.53
CA ASP A 92 -6.18 0.06 -23.63
C ASP A 92 -7.44 -0.58 -24.27
N GLY A 93 -8.62 -0.01 -23.99
CA GLY A 93 -9.91 -0.55 -24.41
C GLY A 93 -10.37 -1.78 -23.61
N GLY A 94 -9.78 -2.05 -22.44
CA GLY A 94 -10.14 -3.18 -21.58
C GLY A 94 -9.52 -4.51 -22.02
N ARG A 95 -8.54 -4.46 -22.94
CA ARG A 95 -7.89 -5.65 -23.52
C ARG A 95 -7.13 -6.42 -22.46
N LEU A 96 -6.25 -5.75 -21.72
CA LEU A 96 -5.43 -6.37 -20.69
C LEU A 96 -6.29 -6.86 -19.53
N LYS A 97 -7.30 -6.07 -19.12
CA LYS A 97 -8.29 -6.47 -18.12
C LYS A 97 -9.00 -7.78 -18.48
N ALA A 98 -9.34 -7.98 -19.75
CA ALA A 98 -9.95 -9.23 -20.22
C ALA A 98 -8.97 -10.42 -20.18
N GLN A 99 -7.69 -10.20 -20.48
CA GLN A 99 -6.65 -11.23 -20.34
C GLN A 99 -6.45 -11.61 -18.88
N LEU A 100 -6.29 -10.61 -18.00
CA LEU A 100 -6.15 -10.76 -16.56
C LEU A 100 -7.29 -11.56 -15.94
N ARG A 101 -8.54 -11.27 -16.31
CA ARG A 101 -9.71 -12.03 -15.84
C ARG A 101 -9.64 -13.52 -16.20
N ARG A 102 -9.20 -13.84 -17.42
CA ARG A 102 -9.09 -15.24 -17.86
C ARG A 102 -7.94 -15.95 -17.16
N ALA A 103 -6.78 -15.31 -17.06
CA ALA A 103 -5.60 -15.88 -16.43
C ALA A 103 -5.81 -16.07 -14.91
N ALA A 104 -6.31 -15.05 -14.21
CA ALA A 104 -6.52 -15.11 -12.76
C ALA A 104 -7.52 -16.19 -12.33
N ALA A 105 -8.46 -16.58 -13.20
CA ALA A 105 -9.42 -17.65 -12.93
C ALA A 105 -8.78 -19.05 -12.84
N LEU A 106 -7.52 -19.20 -13.25
CA LEU A 106 -6.77 -20.46 -13.21
C LEU A 106 -6.04 -20.67 -11.87
N PHE A 107 -5.95 -19.63 -11.04
CA PHE A 107 -5.22 -19.64 -9.77
C PHE A 107 -6.17 -19.74 -8.57
N LYS A 108 -5.66 -20.30 -7.48
CA LYS A 108 -6.38 -20.40 -6.20
C LYS A 108 -6.23 -19.09 -5.42
N ALA A 109 -7.09 -18.91 -4.43
CA ALA A 109 -6.98 -17.78 -3.50
C ALA A 109 -5.62 -17.73 -2.81
N SER A 110 -5.09 -18.88 -2.38
CA SER A 110 -3.78 -19.00 -1.74
C SER A 110 -2.61 -18.59 -2.63
N ASP A 111 -2.76 -18.65 -3.96
CA ASP A 111 -1.68 -18.27 -4.87
C ASP A 111 -1.52 -16.74 -4.92
N PHE A 112 -2.62 -16.00 -4.70
CA PHE A 112 -2.61 -14.53 -4.64
C PHE A 112 -2.46 -13.98 -3.22
N LEU A 113 -3.08 -14.65 -2.25
CA LEU A 113 -3.30 -14.12 -0.90
C LEU A 113 -2.50 -14.87 0.17
N LEU A 114 -1.77 -15.92 -0.20
CA LEU A 114 -0.99 -16.82 0.70
C LEU A 114 -1.83 -17.69 1.65
N PHE A 115 -3.14 -17.45 1.72
CA PHE A 115 -4.11 -18.26 2.44
C PHE A 115 -5.46 -18.25 1.72
N ASP A 116 -6.37 -19.14 2.13
CA ASP A 116 -7.76 -19.11 1.68
C ASP A 116 -8.63 -18.32 2.66
N PRO A 117 -8.95 -17.05 2.38
CA PRO A 117 -9.68 -16.21 3.32
C PRO A 117 -11.11 -16.70 3.55
N LEU A 118 -11.67 -17.58 2.72
CA LEU A 118 -12.98 -18.16 2.96
C LEU A 118 -12.97 -19.15 4.13
N ASN A 119 -11.86 -19.89 4.29
CA ASN A 119 -11.81 -21.09 5.12
C ASN A 119 -10.87 -20.99 6.32
N GLU A 120 -9.90 -20.06 6.31
CA GLU A 120 -8.95 -19.91 7.41
C GLU A 120 -8.66 -18.43 7.73
N GLU A 121 -8.24 -18.19 8.98
CA GLU A 121 -7.72 -16.89 9.42
C GLU A 121 -6.33 -16.61 8.84
N PRO A 122 -5.87 -15.35 8.82
CA PRO A 122 -4.52 -15.03 8.37
C PRO A 122 -3.45 -15.86 9.11
N PRO A 123 -2.64 -16.64 8.38
CA PRO A 123 -1.75 -17.63 8.97
C PRO A 123 -0.47 -17.04 9.55
N ARG A 124 0.25 -17.87 10.30
CA ARG A 124 1.58 -17.56 10.89
C ARG A 124 2.68 -18.52 10.44
N ASP A 125 2.39 -19.38 9.49
CA ASP A 125 3.28 -20.43 8.98
C ASP A 125 3.71 -20.18 7.53
N VAL A 126 3.51 -18.96 7.03
CA VAL A 126 4.03 -18.52 5.73
C VAL A 126 5.48 -18.07 5.94
N PRO A 127 6.48 -18.74 5.34
CA PRO A 127 7.86 -18.33 5.48
C PRO A 127 8.15 -17.06 4.67
N GLU A 128 9.05 -16.23 5.19
CA GLU A 128 9.73 -15.21 4.39
C GLU A 128 10.67 -15.86 3.37
N ALA A 129 11.06 -15.10 2.34
CA ALA A 129 12.15 -15.50 1.46
C ALA A 129 13.44 -15.71 2.28
N CYS A 130 14.23 -16.72 1.93
CA CYS A 130 15.42 -17.05 2.69
C CYS A 130 16.40 -15.86 2.73
N GLU A 131 16.78 -15.39 3.91
CA GLU A 131 17.67 -14.23 4.05
C GLU A 131 19.01 -14.41 3.32
N PHE A 132 19.50 -15.65 3.24
CA PHE A 132 20.81 -16.00 2.68
C PHE A 132 20.80 -16.09 1.15
N ASP A 133 19.87 -16.83 0.56
CA ASP A 133 19.87 -17.12 -0.89
C ASP A 133 18.67 -16.54 -1.64
N LYS A 134 17.78 -15.83 -0.92
CA LYS A 134 16.55 -15.18 -1.41
C LYS A 134 15.54 -16.11 -2.06
N SER A 135 15.70 -17.44 -1.91
CA SER A 135 14.73 -18.40 -2.44
C SER A 135 13.49 -18.48 -1.57
N GLU A 136 12.35 -18.66 -2.23
CA GLU A 136 11.09 -18.93 -1.56
C GLU A 136 10.97 -20.40 -1.16
N SER A 137 10.19 -20.65 -0.10
CA SER A 137 9.82 -21.99 0.31
C SER A 137 8.31 -22.04 0.54
N PRO A 138 7.63 -23.15 0.22
CA PRO A 138 6.20 -23.26 0.45
C PRO A 138 5.84 -23.14 1.92
N ARG A 139 4.61 -22.67 2.15
CA ARG A 139 3.98 -22.56 3.47
C ARG A 139 4.20 -23.81 4.34
N GLY A 140 4.45 -23.59 5.62
CA GLY A 140 4.78 -24.62 6.61
C GLY A 140 6.26 -25.06 6.63
N SER A 141 7.08 -24.62 5.66
CA SER A 141 8.51 -24.95 5.62
C SER A 141 9.27 -24.17 6.69
N LYS A 142 9.81 -24.84 7.71
CA LYS A 142 10.65 -24.21 8.76
C LYS A 142 12.11 -23.98 8.34
N ALA A 143 12.54 -24.59 7.24
CA ALA A 143 13.88 -24.48 6.69
C ALA A 143 13.82 -24.30 5.17
N CYS A 144 14.78 -23.52 4.64
CA CYS A 144 14.92 -23.24 3.22
C CYS A 144 15.15 -24.54 2.45
N ARG A 145 14.34 -24.78 1.42
CA ARG A 145 14.47 -25.98 0.58
C ARG A 145 15.80 -26.06 -0.19
N ARG A 146 16.46 -24.92 -0.39
CA ARG A 146 17.72 -24.83 -1.14
C ARG A 146 18.95 -24.94 -0.25
N CYS A 147 19.07 -24.12 0.79
CA CYS A 147 20.26 -24.09 1.65
C CYS A 147 20.09 -24.74 3.02
N GLY A 148 18.89 -25.18 3.38
CA GLY A 148 18.61 -25.86 4.67
C GLY A 148 18.62 -24.96 5.90
N ARG A 149 18.86 -23.65 5.77
CA ARG A 149 18.83 -22.69 6.88
C ARG A 149 17.41 -22.48 7.39
N ALA A 150 17.27 -22.22 8.69
CA ALA A 150 15.99 -21.87 9.30
C ALA A 150 15.38 -20.64 8.63
N LEU A 151 14.06 -20.66 8.45
CA LEU A 151 13.30 -19.56 7.86
C LEU A 151 12.59 -18.76 8.95
N LYS A 152 12.56 -17.44 8.77
CA LYS A 152 11.63 -16.57 9.48
C LYS A 152 10.23 -16.74 8.91
N MET A 153 9.22 -16.55 9.75
CA MET A 153 7.83 -16.59 9.34
C MET A 153 7.28 -15.18 9.27
N ARG A 154 6.52 -14.91 8.21
CA ARG A 154 5.72 -13.69 8.10
C ARG A 154 4.75 -13.64 9.29
N SER A 155 4.55 -12.44 9.84
CA SER A 155 3.51 -12.23 10.83
C SER A 155 2.12 -12.40 10.20
N ARG A 156 1.10 -12.62 11.04
CA ARG A 156 -0.27 -12.66 10.55
C ARG A 156 -0.73 -11.32 9.96
N TYR A 157 -0.17 -10.22 10.46
CA TYR A 157 -0.48 -8.88 9.98
C TYR A 157 0.09 -8.67 8.58
N ASP A 158 1.33 -9.12 8.40
CA ASP A 158 2.05 -9.07 7.13
C ASP A 158 1.31 -9.80 6.01
N VAL A 159 0.93 -11.06 6.26
CA VAL A 159 0.11 -11.83 5.31
C VAL A 159 -1.25 -11.17 5.05
N TRP A 160 -1.88 -10.62 6.09
CA TRP A 160 -3.23 -10.09 5.97
C TRP A 160 -3.30 -8.75 5.22
N TYR A 161 -2.38 -7.82 5.47
CA TYR A 161 -2.43 -6.51 4.81
C TYR A 161 -2.12 -6.64 3.32
N ASP A 162 -1.16 -7.49 2.92
CA ASP A 162 -0.91 -7.81 1.51
C ASP A 162 -2.17 -8.36 0.82
N ALA A 163 -2.87 -9.28 1.49
CA ALA A 163 -4.12 -9.84 1.00
C ALA A 163 -5.23 -8.77 0.89
N LEU A 164 -5.30 -7.82 1.84
CA LEU A 164 -6.25 -6.71 1.79
C LEU A 164 -6.02 -5.82 0.57
N ILE A 165 -4.77 -5.42 0.33
CA ILE A 165 -4.40 -4.58 -0.81
C ILE A 165 -4.71 -5.31 -2.12
N THR A 166 -4.29 -6.58 -2.22
CA THR A 166 -4.49 -7.42 -3.40
C THR A 166 -5.97 -7.61 -3.73
N ALA A 167 -6.79 -7.98 -2.73
CA ALA A 167 -8.23 -8.18 -2.94
C ALA A 167 -8.97 -6.86 -3.22
N TYR A 168 -8.56 -5.75 -2.60
CA TYR A 168 -9.10 -4.42 -2.89
C TYR A 168 -8.80 -3.99 -4.34
N THR A 169 -7.54 -4.10 -4.78
CA THR A 169 -7.16 -3.79 -6.17
C THR A 169 -7.87 -4.70 -7.15
N GLY A 170 -8.02 -5.98 -6.81
CA GLY A 170 -8.80 -6.93 -7.60
C GLY A 170 -10.26 -6.49 -7.77
N GLU A 171 -10.94 -6.11 -6.69
CA GLU A 171 -12.33 -5.65 -6.77
C GLU A 171 -12.44 -4.32 -7.55
N ARG A 172 -11.56 -3.34 -7.29
CA ARG A 172 -11.59 -2.05 -7.96
C ARG A 172 -11.32 -2.16 -9.46
N SER A 173 -10.31 -2.95 -9.83
CA SER A 173 -9.96 -3.19 -11.24
C SER A 173 -11.00 -4.07 -11.96
N GLY A 174 -11.80 -4.82 -11.19
CA GLY A 174 -12.74 -5.80 -11.69
C GLY A 174 -12.09 -7.12 -12.10
N VAL A 175 -10.88 -7.42 -11.61
CA VAL A 175 -10.16 -8.69 -11.80
C VAL A 175 -10.12 -9.41 -10.45
N ARG A 176 -10.77 -10.57 -10.30
CA ARG A 176 -10.74 -11.29 -9.02
C ARG A 176 -9.36 -11.91 -8.79
N LEU A 177 -8.60 -11.35 -7.86
CA LEU A 177 -7.29 -11.86 -7.41
C LEU A 177 -7.50 -12.73 -6.15
N GLY A 178 -8.00 -13.94 -6.36
CA GLY A 178 -8.22 -14.92 -5.30
C GLY A 178 -9.60 -14.86 -4.65
N ALA A 179 -9.92 -13.78 -3.93
CA ALA A 179 -11.18 -13.65 -3.18
C ALA A 179 -11.83 -12.28 -3.35
N ALA A 180 -13.04 -12.09 -2.81
CA ALA A 180 -13.60 -10.74 -2.69
C ALA A 180 -12.93 -9.99 -1.53
N TYR A 181 -12.85 -8.67 -1.62
CA TYR A 181 -12.30 -7.83 -0.54
C TYR A 181 -12.97 -8.10 0.82
N ALA A 182 -14.29 -8.34 0.82
CA ALA A 182 -15.04 -8.70 2.02
C ALA A 182 -14.54 -9.98 2.71
N ASP A 183 -14.14 -10.98 1.91
CA ASP A 183 -13.70 -12.28 2.42
C ASP A 183 -12.38 -12.14 3.19
N VAL A 184 -11.55 -11.16 2.81
CA VAL A 184 -10.31 -10.82 3.52
C VAL A 184 -10.59 -9.89 4.70
N LEU A 185 -11.41 -8.85 4.50
CA LEU A 185 -11.72 -7.86 5.52
C LEU A 185 -12.50 -8.45 6.72
N LYS A 186 -13.27 -9.52 6.52
CA LYS A 186 -14.05 -10.17 7.60
C LYS A 186 -13.19 -10.62 8.77
N TRP A 187 -11.88 -10.82 8.56
CA TRP A 187 -10.91 -11.20 9.60
C TRP A 187 -10.44 -10.03 10.45
N LEU A 188 -10.80 -8.78 10.14
CA LEU A 188 -10.48 -7.59 10.95
C LEU A 188 -10.72 -7.81 12.46
N PRO A 189 -11.84 -8.38 12.94
CA PRO A 189 -12.05 -8.64 14.36
C PRO A 189 -11.02 -9.59 15.00
N SER A 190 -10.52 -10.61 14.27
CA SER A 190 -9.50 -11.51 14.83
C SER A 190 -8.11 -10.86 14.87
N MET A 191 -7.89 -9.82 14.06
CA MET A 191 -6.65 -9.03 14.07
C MET A 191 -6.56 -8.07 15.26
N ARG A 192 -7.68 -7.84 15.97
CA ARG A 192 -7.75 -7.01 17.17
C ARG A 192 -7.66 -7.86 18.45
N PRO A 193 -7.24 -7.28 19.61
CA PRO A 193 -6.66 -5.93 19.75
C PRO A 193 -5.23 -5.85 19.21
N TYR A 194 -4.82 -4.65 18.83
CA TYR A 194 -3.47 -4.37 18.34
C TYR A 194 -2.51 -4.11 19.51
N ARG A 195 -1.29 -4.63 19.41
CA ARG A 195 -0.20 -4.36 20.37
C ARG A 195 0.67 -3.23 19.83
N GLY A 196 1.06 -2.30 20.69
CA GLY A 196 2.00 -1.23 20.35
C GLY A 196 3.44 -1.72 20.23
N SER A 197 4.41 -0.80 20.23
CA SER A 197 5.85 -1.12 20.14
C SER A 197 6.34 -1.95 21.32
N GLU A 198 5.72 -1.76 22.50
CA GLU A 198 6.19 -2.28 23.78
C GLU A 198 7.67 -1.94 24.04
N GLY A 199 8.07 -0.70 23.71
CA GLY A 199 9.46 -0.26 23.84
C GLY A 199 10.41 -1.00 22.88
N GLY A 200 9.90 -1.48 21.74
CA GLY A 200 10.63 -2.23 20.74
C GLY A 200 10.63 -3.75 20.96
N ALA A 201 9.96 -4.27 21.99
CA ALA A 201 9.89 -5.70 22.26
C ALA A 201 8.90 -6.44 21.35
N ASN A 202 7.94 -5.75 20.73
CA ASN A 202 6.98 -6.35 19.82
C ASN A 202 7.52 -6.40 18.40
N GLU A 203 8.04 -7.56 17.98
CA GLU A 203 8.58 -7.80 16.63
C GLU A 203 7.51 -7.62 15.52
N GLU A 204 6.22 -7.84 15.82
CA GLU A 204 5.13 -7.65 14.86
C GLU A 204 4.67 -6.18 14.75
N PHE A 205 5.28 -5.23 15.49
CA PHE A 205 4.79 -3.86 15.57
C PHE A 205 4.75 -3.18 14.20
N TYR A 206 5.82 -3.29 13.41
CA TYR A 206 5.91 -2.70 12.08
C TYR A 206 4.78 -3.21 11.17
N ASP A 207 4.60 -4.54 11.11
CA ASP A 207 3.53 -5.16 10.32
C ASP A 207 2.14 -4.79 10.85
N THR A 208 2.00 -4.60 12.17
CA THR A 208 0.75 -4.13 12.78
C THR A 208 0.42 -2.71 12.31
N VAL A 209 1.40 -1.81 12.22
CA VAL A 209 1.22 -0.45 11.67
C VAL A 209 0.71 -0.55 10.24
N TYR A 210 1.41 -1.29 9.37
CA TYR A 210 1.03 -1.42 7.97
C TYR A 210 -0.36 -2.05 7.80
N ALA A 211 -0.70 -3.05 8.61
CA ALA A 211 -2.04 -3.64 8.58
C ALA A 211 -3.12 -2.64 8.96
N VAL A 212 -2.92 -1.86 10.02
CA VAL A 212 -3.90 -0.85 10.44
C VAL A 212 -4.02 0.27 9.40
N THR A 213 -2.91 0.74 8.82
CA THR A 213 -2.99 1.78 7.78
C THR A 213 -3.63 1.30 6.51
N HIS A 214 -3.41 0.05 6.10
CA HIS A 214 -4.02 -0.51 4.91
C HIS A 214 -5.50 -0.87 5.08
N VAL A 215 -5.98 -1.13 6.30
CA VAL A 215 -7.42 -1.08 6.59
C VAL A 215 -7.98 0.31 6.30
N VAL A 216 -7.30 1.38 6.72
CA VAL A 216 -7.73 2.76 6.44
C VAL A 216 -7.70 3.07 4.95
N TYR A 217 -6.61 2.76 4.24
CA TYR A 217 -6.47 3.07 2.82
C TYR A 217 -7.49 2.35 1.94
N THR A 218 -7.68 1.05 2.14
CA THR A 218 -8.63 0.27 1.34
C THR A 218 -10.09 0.70 1.60
N LEU A 219 -10.39 1.16 2.82
CA LEU A 219 -11.72 1.70 3.17
C LEU A 219 -11.92 3.17 2.79
N ASN A 220 -10.86 3.97 2.65
CA ASN A 220 -10.93 5.38 2.26
C ASN A 220 -10.66 5.63 0.76
N ASP A 221 -10.42 4.55 0.00
CA ASP A 221 -10.07 4.55 -1.42
C ASP A 221 -8.75 5.29 -1.69
N TYR A 222 -7.75 5.09 -0.84
CA TYR A 222 -6.44 5.75 -0.89
C TYR A 222 -6.55 7.29 -1.00
N GLY A 223 -7.27 7.88 -0.04
CA GLY A 223 -7.36 9.33 0.13
C GLY A 223 -8.54 10.01 -0.58
N GLN A 224 -9.51 9.27 -1.13
CA GLN A 224 -10.67 9.90 -1.78
C GLN A 224 -11.80 10.22 -0.81
N TYR A 225 -11.91 9.51 0.32
CA TYR A 225 -13.00 9.71 1.29
C TYR A 225 -12.47 9.94 2.70
N ARG A 226 -13.16 10.80 3.46
CA ARG A 226 -12.88 10.99 4.89
C ARG A 226 -13.60 9.91 5.70
N LEU A 227 -12.88 9.25 6.60
CA LEU A 227 -13.44 8.25 7.51
C LEU A 227 -13.92 8.88 8.82
N SER A 228 -14.74 8.14 9.56
CA SER A 228 -15.19 8.50 10.90
C SER A 228 -14.51 7.60 11.94
N PRO A 229 -13.87 8.16 12.98
CA PRO A 229 -13.33 7.37 14.10
C PRO A 229 -14.36 6.43 14.72
N ALA A 230 -15.64 6.80 14.74
CA ALA A 230 -16.70 5.96 15.30
C ALA A 230 -16.92 4.64 14.54
N ARG A 231 -16.48 4.55 13.28
CA ARG A 231 -16.58 3.31 12.48
C ARG A 231 -15.38 2.38 12.66
N LEU A 232 -14.23 2.94 13.02
CA LEU A 232 -12.94 2.25 13.16
C LEU A 232 -12.25 2.72 14.45
N PRO A 233 -12.90 2.55 15.63
CA PRO A 233 -12.40 3.16 16.86
C PRO A 233 -11.06 2.58 17.31
N GLN A 234 -10.86 1.27 17.12
CA GLN A 234 -9.64 0.57 17.52
C GLN A 234 -8.46 0.91 16.60
N GLU A 235 -8.70 1.09 15.29
CA GLU A 235 -7.67 1.56 14.36
C GLU A 235 -7.29 2.99 14.68
N PHE A 236 -8.28 3.87 14.89
CA PHE A 236 -8.03 5.26 15.24
C PHE A 236 -7.23 5.39 16.55
N GLU A 237 -7.62 4.64 17.59
CA GLU A 237 -6.93 4.63 18.88
C GLU A 237 -5.50 4.09 18.78
N PHE A 238 -5.29 3.02 18.00
CA PHE A 238 -3.95 2.49 17.75
C PHE A 238 -3.06 3.52 17.06
N LEU A 239 -3.55 4.15 15.98
CA LEU A 239 -2.79 5.16 15.24
C LEU A 239 -2.43 6.36 16.12
N ARG A 240 -3.38 6.84 16.94
CA ARG A 240 -3.14 7.96 17.87
C ARG A 240 -2.14 7.60 18.94
N SER A 241 -2.28 6.44 19.56
CA SER A 241 -1.43 6.04 20.68
C SER A 241 0.00 5.72 20.26
N ASN A 242 0.28 5.45 18.98
CA ASN A 242 1.59 4.97 18.52
C ASN A 242 2.31 5.91 17.55
N LEU A 243 1.72 7.03 17.11
CA LEU A 243 2.39 7.94 16.15
C LEU A 243 3.76 8.43 16.64
N HIS A 244 3.93 8.63 17.95
CA HIS A 244 5.19 9.07 18.54
C HIS A 244 6.34 8.06 18.38
N GLU A 245 6.03 6.76 18.21
CA GLU A 245 7.02 5.70 18.03
C GLU A 245 7.82 5.87 16.75
N ALA A 246 7.17 6.31 15.66
CA ALA A 246 7.85 6.56 14.39
C ALA A 246 8.92 7.66 14.51
N VAL A 247 8.64 8.70 15.30
CA VAL A 247 9.64 9.75 15.60
C VAL A 247 10.77 9.20 16.46
N ALA A 248 10.47 8.37 17.45
CA ALA A 248 11.46 7.77 18.33
C ALA A 248 12.41 6.81 17.59
N GLN A 249 11.91 6.13 16.55
CA GLN A 249 12.67 5.20 15.71
C GLN A 249 13.39 5.88 14.53
N ASP A 250 13.28 7.21 14.41
CA ASP A 250 13.77 8.00 13.27
C ASP A 250 13.19 7.52 11.91
N ASP A 251 11.97 6.97 11.90
CA ASP A 251 11.35 6.33 10.75
C ASP A 251 10.36 7.28 10.05
N ALA A 252 10.82 7.89 8.95
CA ALA A 252 10.00 8.78 8.14
C ALA A 252 8.89 8.05 7.36
N ASP A 253 9.06 6.75 7.06
CA ASP A 253 8.09 5.96 6.32
C ASP A 253 6.88 5.66 7.20
N MET A 254 7.15 5.07 8.37
CA MET A 254 6.14 4.78 9.39
C MET A 254 5.44 6.05 9.88
N LEU A 255 6.17 7.15 10.04
CA LEU A 255 5.55 8.43 10.42
C LEU A 255 4.58 8.91 9.33
N GLY A 256 4.95 8.74 8.06
CA GLY A 256 4.12 9.06 6.92
C GLY A 256 2.80 8.30 6.93
N GLU A 257 2.88 6.98 7.15
CA GLU A 257 1.76 6.05 7.30
C GLU A 257 0.78 6.50 8.40
N PHE A 258 1.28 6.78 9.61
CA PHE A 258 0.44 7.25 10.71
C PHE A 258 -0.25 8.58 10.38
N MET A 259 0.52 9.56 9.92
CA MET A 259 0.00 10.90 9.68
C MET A 259 -1.05 10.92 8.57
N ASP A 260 -0.82 10.20 7.48
CA ASP A 260 -1.75 10.17 6.36
C ASP A 260 -3.10 9.54 6.76
N THR A 261 -3.04 8.40 7.44
CA THR A 261 -4.25 7.71 7.89
C THR A 261 -5.00 8.46 9.01
N LEU A 262 -4.29 9.14 9.90
CA LEU A 262 -4.92 10.05 10.88
C LEU A 262 -5.60 11.25 10.21
N ARG A 263 -5.04 11.80 9.12
CA ARG A 263 -5.71 12.82 8.30
C ARG A 263 -6.98 12.29 7.64
N ALA A 264 -7.01 11.01 7.25
CA ALA A 264 -8.23 10.38 6.76
C ALA A 264 -9.34 10.33 7.82
N PHE A 265 -9.00 10.25 9.10
CA PHE A 265 -9.94 10.43 10.22
C PHE A 265 -10.24 11.90 10.54
N GLY A 266 -9.57 12.82 9.87
CA GLY A 266 -9.84 14.24 9.92
C GLY A 266 -8.98 15.05 10.86
N LEU A 267 -7.86 14.50 11.31
CA LEU A 267 -6.85 15.30 11.96
C LEU A 267 -6.25 16.29 10.96
N THR A 268 -5.87 17.45 11.49
CA THR A 268 -5.32 18.56 10.70
C THR A 268 -4.10 19.11 11.42
N GLU A 269 -3.46 20.12 10.85
CA GLU A 269 -2.32 20.81 11.46
C GLU A 269 -2.68 21.56 12.76
N ALA A 270 -3.97 21.65 13.10
CA ALA A 270 -4.43 22.11 14.41
C ALA A 270 -4.07 21.12 15.53
N ASP A 271 -3.94 19.83 15.19
CA ASP A 271 -3.52 18.78 16.13
C ASP A 271 -2.01 18.90 16.40
N PRO A 272 -1.58 18.93 17.68
CA PRO A 272 -0.18 19.16 18.03
C PRO A 272 0.74 18.01 17.57
N GLU A 273 0.27 16.77 17.56
CA GLU A 273 1.10 15.63 17.14
C GLU A 273 1.29 15.61 15.62
N ILE A 274 0.24 15.94 14.86
CA ILE A 274 0.36 16.12 13.40
C ILE A 274 1.32 17.25 13.09
N ARG A 275 1.24 18.39 13.80
CA ARG A 275 2.17 19.50 13.60
C ARG A 275 3.61 19.11 13.89
N ALA A 276 3.85 18.41 15.01
CA ALA A 276 5.19 17.92 15.36
C ALA A 276 5.74 16.94 14.30
N GLY A 277 4.91 16.02 13.80
CA GLY A 277 5.28 15.11 12.72
C GLY A 277 5.62 15.85 11.41
N MET A 278 4.86 16.91 11.07
CA MET A 278 5.17 17.75 9.91
C MET A 278 6.52 18.46 10.07
N GLU A 279 6.78 19.06 11.23
CA GLU A 279 8.05 19.73 11.52
C GLU A 279 9.23 18.74 11.43
N TYR A 280 9.05 17.54 11.98
CA TYR A 280 10.01 16.44 11.87
C TYR A 280 10.33 16.10 10.41
N LEU A 281 9.30 15.88 9.57
CA LEU A 281 9.48 15.54 8.16
C LEU A 281 10.14 16.69 7.40
N LEU A 282 9.73 17.93 7.63
CA LEU A 282 10.32 19.09 6.97
C LEU A 282 11.80 19.28 7.31
N ALA A 283 12.20 18.95 8.55
CA ALA A 283 13.59 19.04 8.99
C ALA A 283 14.49 17.93 8.42
N ARG A 284 13.92 16.81 7.95
CA ARG A 284 14.64 15.60 7.51
C ARG A 284 14.59 15.34 6.01
N GLN A 285 14.09 16.28 5.21
CA GLN A 285 14.15 16.11 3.76
C GLN A 285 15.60 16.15 3.26
N ASN A 286 16.03 15.08 2.59
CA ASN A 286 17.37 14.97 2.01
C ASN A 286 17.62 16.03 0.93
N ALA A 287 18.89 16.25 0.57
CA ALA A 287 19.29 17.24 -0.43
C ALA A 287 18.69 16.97 -1.82
N ASP A 288 18.53 15.70 -2.21
CA ASP A 288 17.90 15.27 -3.46
C ASP A 288 16.35 15.34 -3.43
N GLY A 289 15.77 15.61 -2.26
CA GLY A 289 14.33 15.72 -2.05
C GLY A 289 13.67 14.47 -1.50
N SER A 290 14.41 13.38 -1.30
CA SER A 290 13.89 12.14 -0.72
C SER A 290 13.70 12.24 0.81
N TRP A 291 13.02 11.25 1.38
CA TRP A 291 13.05 10.92 2.80
C TRP A 291 13.61 9.50 3.00
N GLY A 292 13.97 9.17 4.25
CA GLY A 292 14.59 7.88 4.60
C GLY A 292 16.09 7.82 4.31
N GLY A 293 16.64 6.61 4.37
CA GLY A 293 18.06 6.33 4.17
C GLY A 293 18.54 6.68 2.75
N VAL A 294 19.64 7.45 2.65
CA VAL A 294 20.22 7.83 1.35
C VAL A 294 21.09 6.73 0.73
N ASN A 295 21.52 5.75 1.53
CA ASN A 295 22.46 4.70 1.12
C ASN A 295 21.77 3.35 0.85
N GLU A 296 20.43 3.34 0.74
CA GLU A 296 19.69 2.12 0.46
C GLU A 296 19.99 1.61 -0.94
N LYS A 297 20.23 0.29 -1.02
CA LYS A 297 20.53 -0.38 -2.30
C LYS A 297 19.27 -0.59 -3.13
N ASP A 298 18.17 -0.93 -2.46
CA ASP A 298 16.88 -1.07 -3.12
C ASP A 298 16.24 0.32 -3.22
N ILE A 299 15.93 0.75 -4.45
CA ILE A 299 15.32 2.06 -4.68
C ILE A 299 13.96 2.19 -4.00
N TYR A 300 13.26 1.06 -3.78
CA TYR A 300 11.99 1.02 -3.05
C TYR A 300 12.10 1.67 -1.68
N LEU A 301 13.17 1.34 -0.94
CA LEU A 301 13.47 1.88 0.38
C LEU A 301 13.85 3.37 0.37
N ARG A 302 13.87 4.02 -0.80
CA ARG A 302 14.08 5.47 -0.95
C ARG A 302 12.84 6.18 -1.44
N TYR A 303 12.19 5.66 -2.48
CA TYR A 303 11.03 6.34 -3.06
C TYR A 303 9.75 6.09 -2.23
N HIS A 304 9.60 4.94 -1.56
CA HIS A 304 8.42 4.63 -0.74
C HIS A 304 8.33 5.54 0.50
N PRO A 305 9.39 5.70 1.33
CA PRO A 305 9.37 6.71 2.41
C PRO A 305 9.14 8.13 1.90
N THR A 306 9.65 8.44 0.70
CA THR A 306 9.42 9.74 0.06
C THR A 306 7.95 9.94 -0.32
N TRP A 307 7.27 8.89 -0.81
CA TRP A 307 5.85 8.93 -1.12
C TRP A 307 5.04 9.11 0.18
N ASN A 308 5.32 8.34 1.22
CA ASN A 308 4.61 8.45 2.49
C ASN A 308 4.83 9.81 3.17
N ALA A 309 6.03 10.39 3.10
CA ALA A 309 6.26 11.76 3.55
C ALA A 309 5.49 12.79 2.71
N VAL A 310 5.39 12.60 1.39
CA VAL A 310 4.57 13.46 0.52
C VAL A 310 3.09 13.39 0.91
N ALA A 311 2.55 12.20 1.16
CA ALA A 311 1.18 11.99 1.58
C ALA A 311 0.90 12.68 2.94
N ALA A 312 1.75 12.45 3.94
CA ALA A 312 1.63 13.02 5.28
C ALA A 312 1.70 14.56 5.31
N LEU A 313 2.51 15.16 4.43
CA LEU A 313 2.61 16.62 4.29
C LEU A 313 1.49 17.22 3.44
N SER A 314 0.69 16.40 2.76
CA SER A 314 -0.38 16.85 1.88
C SER A 314 -1.70 17.09 2.62
N GLU A 315 -2.50 18.00 2.07
CA GLU A 315 -3.93 18.09 2.36
C GLU A 315 -4.73 17.44 1.24
N TYR A 316 -5.96 17.00 1.55
CA TYR A 316 -6.80 16.25 0.63
C TYR A 316 -8.04 17.02 0.16
N ALA A 317 -8.41 16.78 -1.09
CA ALA A 317 -9.68 17.17 -1.70
C ALA A 317 -10.66 15.99 -1.62
N TRP A 318 -11.13 15.69 -0.42
CA TRP A 318 -12.07 14.61 -0.15
C TRP A 318 -13.32 14.71 -1.04
N ARG A 319 -13.73 13.61 -1.66
CA ARG A 319 -15.00 13.51 -2.40
C ARG A 319 -16.23 13.55 -1.49
N GLY A 320 -16.03 13.24 -0.20
CA GLY A 320 -17.07 13.24 0.82
C GLY A 320 -16.63 12.44 2.05
N GLY A 321 -17.56 12.26 2.99
CA GLY A 321 -17.39 11.38 4.13
C GLY A 321 -17.95 9.97 3.89
N GLY A 322 -17.39 8.98 4.59
CA GLY A 322 -17.83 7.60 4.57
C GLY A 322 -16.83 6.65 3.91
N LEU A 323 -17.24 5.40 3.75
CA LEU A 323 -16.40 4.36 3.17
C LEU A 323 -16.38 4.45 1.64
N SER A 324 -15.35 3.90 1.03
CA SER A 324 -15.23 3.60 -0.39
C SER A 324 -16.38 2.71 -0.88
N VAL A 325 -16.62 2.63 -2.19
CA VAL A 325 -17.69 1.77 -2.74
C VAL A 325 -17.53 0.30 -2.31
N PRO A 326 -16.33 -0.30 -2.37
CA PRO A 326 -16.09 -1.60 -1.73
C PRO A 326 -16.51 -1.58 -0.26
N GLY A 327 -15.97 -0.66 0.57
CA GLY A 327 -16.28 -0.61 2.00
C GLY A 327 -17.77 -0.43 2.33
N ARG A 328 -18.52 0.38 1.56
CA ARG A 328 -19.96 0.61 1.80
C ARG A 328 -20.82 -0.64 1.68
N LYS A 329 -20.44 -1.61 0.84
CA LYS A 329 -21.20 -2.86 0.69
C LYS A 329 -21.14 -3.70 1.96
N TYR A 330 -20.09 -3.55 2.76
CA TYR A 330 -19.76 -4.49 3.84
C TYR A 330 -20.06 -3.98 5.24
N PHE A 331 -20.17 -2.65 5.41
CA PHE A 331 -20.61 -2.02 6.68
C PHE A 331 -22.07 -1.57 6.66
N GLN A 332 -22.86 -1.99 5.66
CA GLN A 332 -24.32 -1.91 5.76
C GLN A 332 -24.78 -3.07 6.64
N GLY A 333 -25.12 -2.78 7.89
CA GLY A 333 -25.90 -3.72 8.71
C GLY A 333 -27.19 -4.14 7.98
N PRO A 334 -27.87 -5.21 8.43
CA PRO A 334 -29.13 -5.62 7.81
C PRO A 334 -30.06 -4.40 7.72
N ARG A 335 -30.56 -4.11 6.51
CA ARG A 335 -31.61 -3.10 6.34
C ARG A 335 -32.78 -3.56 7.22
N ARG A 336 -33.10 -2.74 8.22
CA ARG A 336 -34.27 -2.97 9.08
C ARG A 336 -35.54 -2.97 8.27
#